data_AF-A0A4P8S8G4-F1
#
_entry.id   AF-A0A4P8S8G4-F1
#
_cell.length_a   1.000
_cell.length_b   1.000
_cell.length_c   1.000
_cell.angle_alpha   90.00
_cell.angle_beta   90.00
_cell.angle_gamma   90.00
#
_symmetry.space_group_name_H-M   'P 1'
#
loop_
_entity.id
_entity.type
_entity.pdbx_description
1 polymer ?
#
loop_
_entity_poly.entity_id
_entity_poly.type
_entity_poly.pdbx_seq_one_letter_code
_entity_poly.pdbx_strand_id
1 'polypeptide(L)'
;MKEVKMYDCEGTELKKGDFVQLVEGKAPYINRSMKKGFVLKVSYCEDRSFTKDNPYIVIFLESKTGGRLYQSGVTSKEIRKVNYDLKKRKIVS
;
A
#
# COMPACT_ATOMS: atom_id res chain seq x y z
N MET A 1 -12.68 4.30 18.59
CA MET A 1 -12.08 4.74 17.32
C MET A 1 -12.69 3.90 16.21
N LYS A 2 -13.12 4.50 15.09
CA LYS A 2 -13.58 3.74 13.92
C LYS A 2 -12.37 3.04 13.30
N GLU A 3 -12.49 1.74 13.04
CA GLU A 3 -11.47 0.98 12.32
C GLU A 3 -11.50 1.39 10.84
N VAL A 4 -10.37 1.89 10.34
CA VAL A 4 -10.23 2.32 8.94
C VAL A 4 -9.95 1.10 8.09
N LYS A 5 -10.90 0.72 7.25
CA LYS A 5 -10.75 -0.41 6.31
C LYS A 5 -10.19 0.06 4.99
N MET A 6 -9.24 -0.70 4.48
CA MET A 6 -8.51 -0.38 3.27
C MET A 6 -8.56 -1.56 2.33
N TYR A 7 -8.65 -1.28 1.04
CA TYR A 7 -8.75 -2.31 0.01
C TYR A 7 -7.74 -2.04 -1.09
N ASP A 8 -7.20 -3.11 -1.65
CA ASP A 8 -6.36 -3.04 -2.85
C ASP A 8 -7.19 -2.82 -4.11
N CYS A 9 -6.54 -2.83 -5.28
CA CYS A 9 -7.20 -2.56 -6.56
C CYS A 9 -8.20 -3.63 -6.98
N GLU A 10 -8.21 -4.78 -6.31
CA GLU A 10 -9.12 -5.90 -6.55
C GLU A 10 -10.20 -6.00 -5.45
N GLY A 11 -10.24 -5.04 -4.52
CA GLY A 11 -11.21 -5.02 -3.41
C GLY A 11 -10.81 -5.92 -2.24
N THR A 12 -9.58 -6.41 -2.19
CA THR A 12 -9.08 -7.23 -1.09
C THR A 12 -8.69 -6.36 0.10
N GLU A 13 -9.20 -6.68 1.29
CA GLU A 13 -8.86 -5.94 2.50
C GLU A 13 -7.36 -6.05 2.82
N LEU A 14 -6.75 -4.89 3.05
CA LEU A 14 -5.35 -4.71 3.41
C LEU A 14 -5.20 -4.43 4.89
N LYS A 15 -4.28 -5.14 5.53
CA LYS A 15 -3.96 -5.04 6.96
C LYS A 15 -2.49 -4.71 7.16
N LYS A 16 -2.17 -4.13 8.32
CA LYS A 16 -0.78 -3.93 8.73
C LYS A 16 -0.02 -5.25 8.66
N GLY A 17 1.14 -5.22 8.00
CA GLY A 17 1.98 -6.39 7.78
C GLY A 17 1.78 -7.09 6.44
N ASP A 18 0.70 -6.81 5.71
CA ASP A 18 0.50 -7.35 4.38
C ASP A 18 1.58 -6.85 3.42
N PHE A 19 1.90 -7.67 2.42
CA PHE A 19 2.72 -7.24 1.30
C PHE A 19 1.85 -6.80 0.14
N VAL A 20 2.25 -5.71 -0.51
CA VAL A 20 1.57 -5.16 -1.68
C VAL A 20 2.55 -4.93 -2.80
N GLN A 21 2.13 -5.21 -4.03
CA GLN A 21 2.85 -4.90 -5.24
C GLN A 21 2.27 -3.64 -5.89
N LEU A 22 3.14 -2.71 -6.30
CA LEU A 22 2.74 -1.58 -7.13
C LEU A 22 2.35 -2.07 -8.53
N VAL A 23 1.09 -1.90 -8.91
CA VAL A 23 0.58 -2.29 -10.24
C VAL A 23 0.63 -1.14 -11.23
N GLU A 24 0.58 0.10 -10.74
CA GLU A 24 0.81 1.32 -11.52
C GLU A 24 1.99 2.12 -10.97
N GLY A 25 2.84 2.61 -11.87
CA GLY A 25 4.03 3.39 -11.53
C GLY A 25 3.78 4.90 -11.46
N LYS A 26 2.52 5.33 -11.39
CA LYS A 26 2.10 6.75 -11.44
C LYS A 26 1.45 7.24 -10.16
N ALA A 27 1.67 6.55 -9.05
CA ALA A 27 1.20 7.00 -7.75
C ALA A 27 1.74 8.41 -7.45
N PRO A 28 0.87 9.42 -7.37
CA PRO A 28 1.26 10.83 -7.41
C PRO A 28 2.13 11.26 -6.22
N TYR A 29 2.13 10.47 -5.15
CA TYR A 29 2.84 10.75 -3.91
C TYR A 29 3.90 9.70 -3.56
N ILE A 30 4.03 8.66 -4.38
CA ILE A 30 5.09 7.67 -4.21
C ILE A 30 6.42 8.27 -4.66
N ASN A 31 7.45 8.12 -3.81
CA ASN A 31 8.82 8.48 -4.13
C ASN A 31 9.17 8.06 -5.57
N ARG A 32 9.64 9.00 -6.41
CA ARG A 32 9.93 8.82 -7.85
C ARG A 32 10.82 7.61 -8.19
N SER A 33 11.50 7.05 -7.19
CA SER A 33 12.32 5.84 -7.34
C SER A 33 11.53 4.52 -7.33
N MET A 34 10.28 4.50 -6.87
CA MET A 34 9.48 3.27 -6.88
C MET A 34 8.85 3.06 -8.26
N LYS A 35 8.96 1.83 -8.75
CA LYS A 35 8.48 1.44 -10.08
C LYS A 35 7.39 0.40 -9.95
N LYS A 36 6.59 0.27 -11.00
CA LYS A 36 5.70 -0.88 -11.18
C LYS A 36 6.45 -2.19 -10.88
N GLY A 37 5.82 -3.07 -10.12
CA GLY A 37 6.36 -4.36 -9.70
C GLY A 37 7.08 -4.34 -8.35
N PHE A 38 7.37 -3.18 -7.77
CA PHE A 38 7.94 -3.10 -6.42
C PHE A 38 6.99 -3.70 -5.40
N VAL A 39 7.55 -4.46 -4.47
CA VAL A 39 6.80 -5.04 -3.36
C VAL A 39 7.20 -4.33 -2.08
N LEU A 40 6.20 -3.86 -1.35
CA LEU A 40 6.31 -3.11 -0.11
C LEU A 40 5.44 -3.78 0.94
N LYS A 41 5.64 -3.40 2.19
CA LYS A 41 4.85 -3.87 3.32
C LYS A 41 3.93 -2.76 3.81
N VAL A 42 2.70 -3.11 4.19
CA VAL A 42 1.75 -2.16 4.78
C VAL A 42 2.18 -1.87 6.22
N SER A 43 2.43 -0.60 6.52
CA SER A 43 2.83 -0.15 7.85
C SER A 43 1.62 0.28 8.67
N TYR A 44 0.86 1.25 8.19
CA TYR A 44 -0.41 1.69 8.79
C TYR A 44 -1.28 2.46 7.78
N CYS A 45 -2.54 2.66 8.15
CA CYS A 45 -3.53 3.38 7.37
C CYS A 45 -4.05 4.55 8.20
N GLU A 46 -4.35 5.67 7.55
CA GLU A 46 -4.94 6.83 8.20
C GLU A 46 -6.11 7.33 7.37
N ASP A 47 -7.25 7.55 8.00
CA ASP A 47 -8.36 8.27 7.37
C ASP A 47 -8.02 9.76 7.38
N ARG A 48 -7.68 10.29 6.20
CA ARG A 48 -7.49 11.73 5.98
C ARG A 48 -8.55 12.25 5.02
N SER A 49 -9.81 11.89 5.27
CA SER A 49 -10.97 12.49 4.62
C SER A 49 -10.84 14.01 4.62
N PHE A 50 -10.43 14.58 3.50
CA PHE A 50 -10.26 16.03 3.33
C PHE A 50 -11.62 16.73 3.25
N THR A 51 -12.64 16.01 2.78
CA THR A 51 -14.05 16.44 2.75
C THR A 51 -14.97 15.27 3.06
N LYS A 52 -16.19 15.55 3.54
CA LYS A 52 -17.22 14.55 3.88
C LYS A 52 -17.60 13.66 2.68
N ASP A 53 -17.40 14.18 1.46
CA ASP A 53 -17.84 13.56 0.21
C ASP A 53 -16.72 12.81 -0.53
N ASN A 54 -15.49 12.84 0.00
CA ASN A 54 -14.36 12.12 -0.59
C ASN A 54 -13.53 11.42 0.49
N PRO A 55 -13.95 10.21 0.91
CA PRO A 55 -13.22 9.42 1.89
C PRO A 55 -11.88 9.00 1.30
N TYR A 56 -10.82 9.72 1.67
CA TYR A 56 -9.47 9.45 1.23
C TYR A 56 -8.69 8.78 2.36
N ILE A 57 -8.36 7.50 2.16
CA ILE A 57 -7.52 6.75 3.09
C ILE A 57 -6.08 6.84 2.58
N VAL A 58 -5.19 7.34 3.43
CA VAL A 58 -3.75 7.40 3.14
C VAL A 58 -3.11 6.09 3.61
N ILE A 59 -2.29 5.51 2.74
CA ILE A 59 -1.59 4.27 3.03
C ILE A 59 -0.11 4.56 3.23
N PHE A 60 0.42 4.12 4.36
CA PHE A 60 1.83 4.19 4.64
C PHE A 60 2.46 2.83 4.37
N LEU A 61 3.36 2.80 3.39
CA LEU A 61 4.08 1.61 2.96
C LEU A 61 5.51 1.68 3.47
N GLU A 62 6.13 0.53 3.71
CA GLU A 62 7.52 0.43 4.12
C GLU A 62 8.29 -0.57 3.26
N SER A 63 9.62 -0.46 3.29
CA SER A 63 10.49 -1.51 2.74
C SER A 63 10.16 -2.87 3.37
N LYS A 64 10.39 -3.94 2.60
CA LYS A 64 10.08 -5.33 3.01
C LYS A 64 10.64 -5.73 4.39
N THR A 65 11.75 -5.13 4.79
CA THR A 65 12.47 -5.41 6.04
C THR A 65 12.28 -4.32 7.10
N GLY A 66 11.43 -3.32 6.87
CA GLY A 66 11.37 -2.09 7.67
C GLY A 66 12.55 -1.15 7.37
N GLY A 67 12.39 0.13 7.66
CA GLY A 67 13.47 1.12 7.61
C GLY A 67 13.24 2.33 6.71
N ARG A 68 12.50 2.21 5.61
CA ARG A 68 12.12 3.37 4.78
C ARG A 68 10.61 3.43 4.61
N LEU A 69 10.02 4.50 5.13
CA LEU A 69 8.61 4.82 4.96
C LEU A 69 8.41 5.48 3.60
N TYR A 70 7.44 4.99 2.86
CA TYR A 70 6.92 5.57 1.65
C TYR A 70 5.48 6.00 1.95
N GLN A 71 5.28 7.30 2.07
CA GLN A 71 3.95 7.85 2.12
C GLN A 71 3.38 7.79 0.71
N SER A 72 2.21 7.19 0.54
CA SER A 72 1.47 7.34 -0.69
C SER A 72 0.04 7.69 -0.33
N GLY A 73 -0.43 8.80 -0.89
CA GLY A 73 -1.83 8.90 -1.21
C GLY A 73 -2.13 7.89 -2.31
N VAL A 74 -2.23 6.61 -1.94
CA VAL A 74 -2.60 5.57 -2.89
C VAL A 74 -4.10 5.70 -3.04
N THR A 75 -4.56 6.07 -4.24
CA THR A 75 -5.92 5.67 -4.61
C THR A 75 -5.91 4.15 -4.73
N SER A 76 -6.96 3.47 -4.28
CA SER A 76 -7.04 1.99 -4.21
C SER A 76 -6.59 1.25 -5.48
N LYS A 77 -6.52 1.93 -6.63
CA LYS A 77 -6.17 1.37 -7.94
C LYS A 77 -4.69 1.04 -8.17
N GLU A 78 -3.76 1.48 -7.32
CA GLU A 78 -2.32 1.42 -7.65
C GLU A 78 -1.53 0.31 -6.96
N ILE A 79 -2.15 -0.37 -5.99
CA ILE A 79 -1.55 -1.47 -5.23
C ILE A 79 -2.39 -2.73 -5.30
N ARG A 80 -1.72 -3.87 -5.27
CA ARG A 80 -2.33 -5.20 -5.19
C ARG A 80 -1.74 -5.98 -4.03
N LYS A 81 -2.55 -6.63 -3.21
CA LYS A 81 -2.08 -7.54 -2.17
C LYS A 81 -1.37 -8.74 -2.81
N VAL A 82 -0.21 -9.11 -2.27
CA VAL A 82 0.55 -10.27 -2.74
C VAL A 82 1.04 -11.09 -1.57
N ASN A 83 1.16 -12.40 -1.77
CA ASN A 83 1.86 -13.27 -0.84
C ASN A 83 3.36 -13.21 -1.13
N TYR A 84 4.15 -12.62 -0.23
CA TYR A 84 5.58 -12.42 -0.44
C TYR A 84 6.41 -13.18 0.59
N ASP A 85 7.30 -14.05 0.11
CA ASP A 85 8.25 -14.78 0.94
C ASP A 85 9.51 -13.93 1.15
N LEU A 86 9.71 -13.43 2.38
CA LEU A 86 10.88 -12.64 2.75
C LEU A 86 12.20 -13.41 2.60
N LYS A 87 12.21 -14.71 2.88
CA LYS A 87 13.41 -15.55 2.81
C LYS A 87 13.80 -15.81 1.36
N LYS A 88 12.82 -16.17 0.52
CA LYS A 88 13.03 -16.44 -0.92
C LYS A 88 13.07 -15.18 -1.77
N ARG A 89 12.74 -14.01 -1.19
CA ARG A 89 12.68 -12.70 -1.83
C ARG A 89 11.83 -12.67 -3.10
N LYS A 90 10.69 -13.36 -3.10
CA LYS A 90 9.79 -13.46 -4.24
C LYS A 90 8.32 -13.51 -3.83
N ILE A 91 7.45 -13.15 -4.77
CA ILE A 91 6.02 -13.43 -4.67
C ILE A 91 5.83 -14.94 -4.83
N VAL A 92 4.95 -15.51 -4.01
CA VAL A 92 4.57 -16.91 -4.05
C VAL A 92 3.06 -17.01 -4.27
N SER A 93 2.65 -18.12 -4.88
CA SER A 93 1.24 -18.46 -5.12
C SER A 93 0.56 -18.91 -3.83
#